data_AF-A0A933NIS0-F1
#
_entry.id   AF-A0A933NIS0-F1
#
_cell.length_a   1.000
_cell.length_b   1.000
_cell.length_c   1.000
_cell.angle_alpha   90.00
_cell.angle_beta   90.00
_cell.angle_gamma   90.00
#
_symmetry.space_group_name_H-M   'P 1'
#
loop_
_entity.id
_entity.type
_entity.pdbx_description
1 polymer ?
#
loop_
_entity_poly.entity_id
_entity_poly.type
_entity_poly.pdbx_seq_one_letter_code
_entity_poly.pdbx_strand_id
1 'polypeptide(L)'
;MIGRLLLILALFGTAFGQGLSTRLSQADIDRYPEVGVLLTVFSEAGKPVPGLTKDDFTLDEDGNRVSIVSVVVEKAPISVALVLDTSGSMQPAMAELKRAVGEFIRTLEPEDRALLITFSDWVLLNQPLTASRRGLLNAVESLKADGATALYDAMERAVRELRSVRGRRLAVVFTDGRDQNKDGTAAQSAIGARQVAQMAKDCQVPLWSIGLGPAVDGKFLGRLSQVTGGQSYLPAQAGALRKAFARVLTDVRLQYRVVYRSPKPQPDGTKRTITVTSASQGKTGQGKITYQAPLPPPPEPSPSPAATAVPPASSGGEQVMEVGGQIQKAQLTIELTGELTVCGIKIWAGQRNPDPKAKPVDGGFTPRPRVFHLDPGKYVVEAYHWQSSEVLGLYAVELKPGQKLTMRVNIKR
;
A
#
# COMPACT_ATOMS: atom_id res chain seq x y z
N MET A 1 59.79 25.32 -36.25
CA MET A 1 58.82 24.22 -36.00
C MET A 1 58.99 23.75 -34.57
N ILE A 2 58.19 24.27 -33.64
CA ILE A 2 58.17 23.84 -32.23
C ILE A 2 56.72 23.48 -31.92
N GLY A 3 56.45 22.18 -31.84
CA GLY A 3 55.12 21.64 -31.57
C GLY A 3 54.73 21.86 -30.12
N ARG A 4 53.64 22.59 -29.90
CA ARG A 4 52.96 22.69 -28.60
C ARG A 4 52.20 21.40 -28.34
N LEU A 5 52.74 20.57 -27.46
CA LEU A 5 52.03 19.46 -26.84
C LEU A 5 51.10 20.02 -25.75
N LEU A 6 49.81 20.13 -26.07
CA LEU A 6 48.75 20.44 -25.10
C LEU A 6 48.46 19.20 -24.26
N LEU A 7 49.02 19.17 -23.05
CA LEU A 7 48.69 18.19 -22.02
C LEU A 7 47.30 18.55 -21.46
N ILE A 8 46.26 17.86 -21.93
CA ILE A 8 44.91 17.92 -21.34
C ILE A 8 44.98 17.17 -20.00
N LEU A 9 45.13 17.93 -18.91
CA LEU A 9 45.09 17.41 -17.55
C LEU A 9 43.64 17.05 -17.21
N ALA A 10 43.27 15.79 -17.36
CA ALA A 10 42.00 15.25 -16.87
C ALA A 10 42.05 15.19 -15.32
N LEU A 11 41.58 16.27 -14.67
CA LEU A 11 41.29 16.30 -13.23
C LEU A 11 40.02 15.49 -12.94
N PHE A 12 40.11 14.16 -13.00
CA PHE A 12 39.12 13.29 -12.34
C PHE A 12 39.57 13.02 -10.91
N GLY A 13 39.15 13.90 -10.01
CA GLY A 13 39.50 13.82 -8.60
C GLY A 13 38.54 14.63 -7.74
N THR A 14 37.23 14.41 -7.84
CA THR A 14 36.32 14.84 -6.78
C THR A 14 36.15 13.70 -5.80
N ALA A 15 36.88 13.77 -4.69
CA ALA A 15 36.48 13.11 -3.46
C ALA A 15 35.05 13.56 -3.15
N PHE A 16 34.08 12.68 -3.42
CA PHE A 16 32.67 12.96 -3.16
C PHE A 16 32.45 13.07 -1.65
N GLY A 17 32.23 14.29 -1.16
CA GLY A 17 31.76 14.52 0.20
C GLY A 17 30.40 13.83 0.38
N GLN A 18 30.39 12.73 1.14
CA GLN A 18 29.16 12.06 1.58
C GLN A 18 28.49 12.95 2.63
N GLY A 19 27.20 13.24 2.47
CA GLY A 19 26.47 14.05 3.45
C GLY A 19 25.03 14.41 3.08
N LEU A 20 24.60 14.11 1.86
CA LEU A 20 23.18 14.13 1.49
C LEU A 20 22.66 12.70 1.30
N SER A 21 21.36 12.51 1.52
CA SER A 21 20.65 11.27 1.22
C SER A 21 19.58 11.55 0.18
N THR A 22 19.84 11.13 -1.07
CA THR A 22 18.90 11.24 -2.19
C THR A 22 18.00 10.00 -2.20
N ARG A 23 16.70 10.18 -1.94
CA ARG A 23 15.75 9.07 -1.84
C ARG A 23 14.73 9.14 -2.96
N LEU A 24 14.80 8.18 -3.87
CA LEU A 24 13.86 8.05 -4.97
C LEU A 24 12.71 7.19 -4.48
N SER A 25 11.49 7.65 -4.72
CA SER A 25 10.27 7.04 -4.20
C SER A 25 9.43 6.41 -5.31
N GLN A 26 9.32 7.08 -6.46
CA GLN A 26 8.52 6.62 -7.59
C GLN A 26 9.18 7.02 -8.91
N ALA A 27 8.90 6.24 -9.96
CA ALA A 27 9.18 6.55 -11.35
C ALA A 27 7.85 6.50 -12.09
N ASP A 28 7.40 7.66 -12.56
CA ASP A 28 6.20 7.87 -13.34
C ASP A 28 6.54 7.69 -14.82
N ILE A 29 5.90 6.71 -15.45
CA ILE A 29 6.07 6.33 -16.85
C ILE A 29 4.78 6.51 -17.65
N ASP A 30 3.78 7.24 -17.13
CA ASP A 30 2.49 7.43 -17.80
C ASP A 30 2.65 8.16 -19.15
N ARG A 31 3.74 8.92 -19.34
CA ARG A 31 4.08 9.67 -20.56
C ARG A 31 5.31 9.12 -21.29
N TYR A 32 5.61 7.85 -21.08
CA TYR A 32 6.76 7.19 -21.67
C TYR A 32 6.89 7.48 -23.19
N PRO A 33 8.07 7.85 -23.73
CA PRO A 33 9.41 7.72 -23.12
C PRO A 33 9.84 8.88 -22.23
N GLU A 34 8.98 9.85 -21.93
CA GLU A 34 9.22 10.80 -20.84
C GLU A 34 9.02 10.10 -19.49
N VAL A 35 10.01 10.18 -18.62
CA VAL A 35 10.01 9.53 -17.30
C VAL A 35 10.16 10.61 -16.23
N GLY A 36 9.20 10.64 -15.29
CA GLY A 36 9.23 11.53 -14.13
C GLY A 36 9.68 10.79 -12.88
N VAL A 37 10.78 11.22 -12.26
CA VAL A 37 11.32 10.59 -11.05
C VAL A 37 10.97 11.44 -9.83
N LEU A 38 10.22 10.87 -8.90
CA LEU A 38 9.88 11.52 -7.63
C LEU A 38 10.92 11.20 -6.57
N LEU A 39 11.57 12.22 -6.04
CA LEU A 39 12.64 12.07 -5.04
C LEU A 39 12.64 13.18 -4.00
N THR A 40 13.25 12.89 -2.84
CA THR A 40 13.55 13.88 -1.82
C THR A 40 15.03 13.82 -1.47
N VAL A 41 15.67 14.98 -1.38
CA VAL A 41 17.08 15.10 -0.95
C VAL A 41 17.07 15.51 0.52
N PHE A 42 17.59 14.64 1.38
CA PHE A 42 17.73 14.94 2.80
C PHE A 42 19.15 15.36 3.13
N SER A 43 19.29 16.37 3.98
CA SER A 43 20.54 16.68 4.68
C SER A 43 20.88 15.59 5.68
N GLU A 44 22.11 15.61 6.18
CA GLU A 44 22.61 14.76 7.26
C GLU A 44 21.73 14.82 8.54
N ALA A 45 21.12 15.98 8.81
CA ALA A 45 20.16 16.15 9.91
C ALA A 45 18.76 15.54 9.64
N GLY A 46 18.58 14.84 8.51
CA GLY A 46 17.33 14.21 8.11
C GLY A 46 16.22 15.20 7.72
N LYS A 47 16.57 16.45 7.39
CA LYS A 47 15.64 17.46 6.86
C LYS A 47 15.74 17.54 5.34
N PRO A 48 14.62 17.62 4.60
CA PRO A 48 14.66 17.86 3.17
C PRO A 48 15.36 19.18 2.83
N VAL A 49 16.11 19.19 1.74
CA VAL A 49 16.85 20.36 1.25
C VAL A 49 15.98 21.10 0.22
N PRO A 50 15.51 22.33 0.50
CA PRO A 50 14.72 23.12 -0.43
C PRO A 50 15.60 23.82 -1.47
N GLY A 51 14.96 24.35 -2.52
CA GLY A 51 15.59 25.26 -3.48
C GLY A 51 16.56 24.61 -4.46
N LEU A 52 16.58 23.27 -4.57
CA LEU A 52 17.41 22.59 -5.55
C LEU A 52 16.85 22.83 -6.97
N THR A 53 17.78 23.07 -7.88
CA THR A 53 17.54 23.38 -9.28
C THR A 53 18.02 22.24 -10.16
N LYS A 54 17.82 22.34 -11.48
CA LYS A 54 18.28 21.33 -12.45
C LYS A 54 19.78 21.06 -12.38
N ASP A 55 20.59 22.08 -12.11
CA ASP A 55 22.06 21.98 -12.11
C ASP A 55 22.59 21.21 -10.89
N ASP A 56 21.76 21.05 -9.86
CA ASP A 56 22.07 20.29 -8.66
C ASP A 56 21.92 18.78 -8.86
N PHE A 57 21.45 18.32 -10.03
CA PHE A 57 21.19 16.90 -10.30
C PHE A 57 21.92 16.38 -11.54
N THR A 58 22.36 15.13 -11.45
CA THR A 58 22.77 14.32 -12.60
C THR A 58 22.00 13.00 -12.59
N LEU A 59 21.66 12.48 -13.77
CA LEU A 59 20.82 11.29 -13.92
C LEU A 59 21.44 10.33 -14.93
N ASP A 60 21.48 9.05 -14.56
CA ASP A 60 21.90 7.95 -15.41
C ASP A 60 20.77 6.91 -15.51
N GLU A 61 20.45 6.42 -16.71
CA GLU A 61 19.57 5.25 -16.93
C GLU A 61 20.40 4.08 -17.42
N ASP A 62 20.39 2.97 -16.67
CA ASP A 62 21.20 1.77 -16.92
C ASP A 62 22.71 2.10 -17.08
N GLY A 63 23.18 3.11 -16.34
CA GLY A 63 24.57 3.60 -16.40
C GLY A 63 24.86 4.59 -17.54
N ASN A 64 23.88 4.87 -18.41
CA ASN A 64 24.03 5.87 -19.48
C ASN A 64 23.59 7.25 -18.98
N ARG A 65 24.49 8.24 -19.09
CA ARG A 65 24.19 9.63 -18.76
C ARG A 65 23.11 10.19 -19.68
N VAL A 66 22.05 10.72 -19.08
CA VAL A 66 20.95 11.36 -19.82
C VAL A 66 20.80 12.82 -19.43
N SER A 67 20.26 13.61 -20.36
CA SER A 67 19.94 15.02 -20.10
C SER A 67 18.64 15.12 -19.33
N ILE A 68 18.68 15.81 -18.18
CA ILE A 68 17.47 16.18 -17.45
C ILE A 68 16.72 17.24 -18.25
N VAL A 69 15.42 17.06 -18.45
CA VAL A 69 14.55 18.03 -19.11
C VAL A 69 14.20 19.14 -18.12
N SER A 70 13.64 18.78 -16.96
CA SER A 70 13.22 19.71 -15.93
C SER A 70 13.34 19.15 -14.51
N VAL A 71 13.49 20.04 -13.54
CA VAL A 71 13.37 19.73 -12.10
C VAL A 71 12.41 20.74 -11.48
N VAL A 72 11.37 20.24 -10.83
CA VAL A 72 10.37 21.08 -10.14
C VAL A 72 10.02 20.47 -8.78
N VAL A 73 9.59 21.30 -7.84
CA VAL A 73 8.92 20.79 -6.62
C VAL A 73 7.54 20.28 -7.04
N GLU A 74 7.27 19.02 -6.74
CA GLU A 74 6.05 18.32 -7.11
C GLU A 74 4.86 18.84 -6.29
N LYS A 75 3.81 19.28 -7.00
CA LYS A 75 2.59 19.86 -6.43
C LYS A 75 1.36 18.99 -6.64
N ALA A 76 1.48 17.86 -7.34
CA ALA A 76 0.35 16.95 -7.49
C ALA A 76 -0.21 16.50 -6.13
N PRO A 77 -1.52 16.22 -6.03
CA PRO A 77 -2.15 15.74 -4.79
C PRO A 77 -1.53 14.44 -4.29
N ILE A 78 -1.60 14.22 -2.98
CA ILE A 78 -1.03 13.07 -2.31
C ILE A 78 -2.13 12.07 -1.94
N SER A 79 -1.89 10.79 -2.21
CA SER A 79 -2.70 9.69 -1.68
C SER A 79 -1.94 8.98 -0.56
N VAL A 80 -2.43 9.08 0.68
CA VAL A 80 -1.72 8.56 1.86
C VAL A 80 -2.48 7.41 2.53
N ALA A 81 -1.78 6.31 2.82
CA ALA A 81 -2.25 5.29 3.73
C ALA A 81 -1.79 5.60 5.15
N LEU A 82 -2.72 5.92 6.05
CA LEU A 82 -2.46 6.02 7.48
C LEU A 82 -2.57 4.62 8.08
N VAL A 83 -1.45 4.05 8.51
CA VAL A 83 -1.36 2.69 9.05
C VAL A 83 -1.03 2.79 10.53
N LEU A 84 -2.05 2.62 11.38
CA LEU A 84 -1.97 2.96 12.80
C LEU A 84 -1.98 1.72 13.67
N ASP A 85 -0.97 1.60 14.52
CA ASP A 85 -0.92 0.59 15.56
C ASP A 85 -2.01 0.86 16.61
N THR A 86 -2.84 -0.16 16.83
CA THR A 86 -3.89 -0.18 17.85
C THR A 86 -3.72 -1.37 18.79
N SER A 87 -2.50 -1.88 18.95
CA SER A 87 -2.15 -2.92 19.91
C SER A 87 -2.35 -2.49 21.36
N GLY A 88 -2.30 -3.43 22.31
CA GLY A 88 -2.50 -3.14 23.72
C GLY A 88 -1.49 -2.13 24.30
N SER A 89 -0.23 -2.16 23.84
CA SER A 89 0.82 -1.23 24.28
C SER A 89 0.50 0.23 23.96
N MET A 90 -0.32 0.46 22.93
CA MET A 90 -0.71 1.79 22.49
C MET A 90 -1.71 2.51 23.40
N GLN A 91 -2.28 1.85 24.43
CA GLN A 91 -3.25 2.47 25.34
C GLN A 91 -2.82 3.84 25.89
N PRO A 92 -1.59 4.02 26.43
CA PRO A 92 -1.16 5.30 27.01
C PRO A 92 -1.02 6.42 25.97
N ALA A 93 -0.77 6.08 24.70
CA ALA A 93 -0.54 7.04 23.63
C ALA A 93 -1.77 7.27 22.74
N MET A 94 -2.83 6.46 22.88
CA MET A 94 -4.00 6.46 21.98
C MET A 94 -4.69 7.83 21.87
N ALA A 95 -4.87 8.54 22.98
CA ALA A 95 -5.50 9.86 22.97
C ALA A 95 -4.69 10.89 22.17
N GLU A 96 -3.37 10.86 22.32
CA GLU A 96 -2.47 11.79 21.62
C GLU A 96 -2.28 11.38 20.16
N LEU A 97 -2.31 10.08 19.85
CA LEU A 97 -2.35 9.56 18.48
C LEU A 97 -3.60 10.07 17.76
N LYS A 98 -4.80 9.93 18.35
CA LYS A 98 -6.05 10.44 17.77
C LYS A 98 -5.98 11.93 17.46
N ARG A 99 -5.44 12.73 18.39
CA ARG A 99 -5.24 14.17 18.20
C ARG A 99 -4.29 14.46 17.04
N ALA A 100 -3.12 13.82 17.03
CA ALA A 100 -2.10 14.04 16.00
C ALA A 100 -2.57 13.62 14.59
N VAL A 101 -3.21 12.47 14.47
CA VAL A 101 -3.76 12.00 13.19
C VAL A 101 -4.96 12.85 12.76
N GLY A 102 -5.82 13.26 13.70
CA GLY A 102 -6.93 14.16 13.41
C GLY A 102 -6.46 15.51 12.88
N GLU A 103 -5.40 16.08 13.44
CA GLU A 103 -4.77 17.29 12.90
C GLU A 103 -4.15 17.05 11.51
N PHE A 104 -3.41 15.95 11.33
CA PHE A 104 -2.88 15.55 10.03
C PHE A 104 -3.98 15.49 8.95
N ILE A 105 -5.13 14.88 9.25
CA ILE A 105 -6.25 14.78 8.31
C ILE A 105 -6.81 16.16 7.96
N ARG A 106 -6.85 17.09 8.93
CA ARG A 106 -7.37 18.45 8.72
C ARG A 106 -6.44 19.33 7.89
N THR A 107 -5.14 19.02 7.83
CA THR A 107 -4.14 19.78 7.04
C THR A 107 -3.95 19.25 5.62
N LEU A 108 -4.57 18.12 5.27
CA LEU A 108 -4.63 17.63 3.89
C LEU A 108 -5.29 18.66 2.96
N GLU A 109 -4.67 18.93 1.82
CA GLU A 109 -5.23 19.82 0.78
C GLU A 109 -6.49 19.20 0.17
N PRO A 110 -7.43 19.98 -0.41
CA PRO A 110 -8.73 19.45 -0.86
C PRO A 110 -8.68 18.22 -1.77
N GLU A 111 -7.69 18.14 -2.65
CA GLU A 111 -7.48 17.03 -3.59
C GLU A 111 -6.69 15.85 -3.01
N ASP A 112 -6.04 16.04 -1.85
CA ASP A 112 -5.38 14.95 -1.14
C ASP A 112 -6.43 13.91 -0.73
N ARG A 113 -6.02 12.64 -0.74
CA ARG A 113 -6.85 11.51 -0.32
C ARG A 113 -6.12 10.71 0.74
N ALA A 114 -6.87 10.15 1.67
CA ALA A 114 -6.32 9.23 2.65
C ALA A 114 -7.16 7.98 2.78
N LEU A 115 -6.52 6.87 3.14
CA LEU A 115 -7.16 5.67 3.66
C LEU A 115 -6.64 5.43 5.08
N LEU A 116 -7.44 4.76 5.90
CA LEU A 116 -7.08 4.41 7.28
C LEU A 116 -7.07 2.91 7.44
N ILE A 117 -5.92 2.40 7.86
CA ILE A 117 -5.70 1.01 8.25
C ILE A 117 -5.31 1.00 9.73
N THR A 118 -5.90 0.11 10.51
CA THR A 118 -5.49 -0.17 11.88
C THR A 118 -5.00 -1.59 12.00
N PHE A 119 -4.10 -1.84 12.93
CA PHE A 119 -3.64 -3.20 13.17
C PHE A 119 -3.41 -3.47 14.66
N SER A 120 -3.77 -4.69 15.04
CA SER A 120 -3.34 -5.29 16.29
C SER A 120 -3.15 -6.80 16.12
N ASP A 121 -4.09 -7.61 16.59
CA ASP A 121 -4.18 -9.04 16.27
C ASP A 121 -4.43 -9.26 14.76
N TRP A 122 -5.16 -8.33 14.16
CA TRP A 122 -5.61 -8.36 12.77
C TRP A 122 -5.44 -6.99 12.11
N VAL A 123 -5.40 -6.97 10.79
CA VAL A 123 -5.36 -5.75 9.98
C VAL A 123 -6.75 -5.40 9.48
N LEU A 124 -7.21 -4.19 9.76
CA LEU A 124 -8.51 -3.68 9.33
C LEU A 124 -8.34 -2.47 8.43
N LEU A 125 -9.09 -2.41 7.34
CA LEU A 125 -9.26 -1.19 6.54
C LEU A 125 -10.49 -0.46 7.06
N ASN A 126 -10.29 0.50 7.96
CA ASN A 126 -11.36 1.24 8.63
C ASN A 126 -12.02 2.25 7.69
N GLN A 127 -11.24 2.80 6.76
CA GLN A 127 -11.72 3.77 5.77
C GLN A 127 -10.98 3.56 4.44
N PRO A 128 -11.68 3.14 3.36
CA PRO A 128 -11.11 3.13 2.02
C PRO A 128 -10.67 4.53 1.56
N LEU A 129 -9.78 4.58 0.57
CA LEU A 129 -9.21 5.81 0.03
C LEU A 129 -10.29 6.83 -0.32
N THR A 130 -10.23 8.00 0.32
CA THR A 130 -11.27 9.01 0.20
C THR A 130 -10.73 10.42 0.38
N ALA A 131 -11.43 11.37 -0.22
CA ALA A 131 -11.34 12.80 0.08
C ALA A 131 -12.32 13.19 1.22
N SER A 132 -13.05 12.27 1.83
CA SER A 132 -13.98 12.61 2.92
C SER A 132 -13.24 12.76 4.26
N ARG A 133 -13.02 14.00 4.68
CA ARG A 133 -12.35 14.32 5.96
C ARG A 133 -13.18 13.83 7.13
N ARG A 134 -14.51 13.95 7.03
CA ARG A 134 -15.45 13.45 8.03
C ARG A 134 -15.35 11.93 8.21
N GLY A 135 -15.30 11.17 7.13
CA GLY A 135 -15.16 9.70 7.20
C GLY A 135 -13.87 9.29 7.92
N LEU A 136 -12.77 9.91 7.54
CA LEU A 136 -11.45 9.68 8.15
C LEU A 136 -11.44 10.05 9.64
N LEU A 137 -11.94 11.23 10.01
CA LEU A 137 -12.01 11.67 11.41
C LEU A 137 -12.89 10.75 12.26
N ASN A 138 -14.04 10.33 11.75
CA ASN A 138 -14.91 9.38 12.45
C ASN A 138 -14.21 8.03 12.69
N ALA A 139 -13.46 7.55 11.70
CA ALA A 139 -12.70 6.31 11.83
C ALA A 139 -11.58 6.45 12.89
N VAL A 140 -10.90 7.60 12.97
CA VAL A 140 -9.91 7.91 14.01
C VAL A 140 -10.52 8.00 15.41
N GLU A 141 -11.70 8.59 15.56
CA GLU A 141 -12.37 8.66 16.86
C GLU A 141 -12.77 7.27 17.38
N SER A 142 -13.05 6.33 16.49
CA SER A 142 -13.43 4.95 16.84
C SER A 142 -12.28 4.06 17.33
N LEU A 143 -11.02 4.52 17.23
CA LEU A 143 -9.86 3.68 17.55
C LEU A 143 -9.82 3.27 19.03
N LYS A 144 -9.45 2.01 19.26
CA LYS A 144 -9.28 1.41 20.58
C LYS A 144 -8.02 0.56 20.58
N ALA A 145 -7.22 0.67 21.63
CA ALA A 145 -5.98 -0.08 21.79
C ALA A 145 -6.28 -1.42 22.48
N ASP A 146 -6.04 -2.52 21.76
CA ASP A 146 -6.11 -3.88 22.27
C ASP A 146 -5.37 -4.86 21.33
N GLY A 147 -4.81 -5.92 21.90
CA GLY A 147 -4.28 -7.06 21.16
C GLY A 147 -2.79 -6.99 20.82
N ALA A 148 -2.37 -7.91 19.95
CA ALA A 148 -1.00 -8.08 19.45
C ALA A 148 -0.60 -7.00 18.45
N THR A 149 0.52 -7.16 17.75
CA THR A 149 1.08 -6.18 16.80
C THR A 149 1.44 -6.85 15.46
N ALA A 150 0.46 -6.98 14.55
CA ALA A 150 0.62 -7.49 13.18
C ALA A 150 1.20 -6.44 12.21
N LEU A 151 2.40 -5.93 12.52
CA LEU A 151 3.03 -4.79 11.84
C LEU A 151 3.29 -5.05 10.35
N TYR A 152 3.87 -6.21 10.02
CA TYR A 152 4.25 -6.52 8.63
C TYR A 152 3.02 -6.72 7.74
N ASP A 153 2.01 -7.45 8.23
CA ASP A 153 0.73 -7.63 7.53
C ASP A 153 0.05 -6.27 7.26
N ALA A 154 0.14 -5.32 8.20
CA ALA A 154 -0.44 -3.99 8.04
C ALA A 154 0.26 -3.15 6.97
N MET A 155 1.59 -3.19 6.94
CA MET A 155 2.38 -2.53 5.90
C MET A 155 2.09 -3.12 4.52
N GLU A 156 1.99 -4.44 4.41
CA GLU A 156 1.66 -5.11 3.16
C GLU A 156 0.27 -4.74 2.66
N ARG A 157 -0.71 -4.70 3.57
CA ARG A 157 -2.06 -4.24 3.24
C ARG A 157 -2.04 -2.82 2.68
N ALA A 158 -1.28 -1.91 3.29
CA ALA A 158 -1.15 -0.54 2.80
C ALA A 158 -0.55 -0.48 1.39
N VAL A 159 0.49 -1.27 1.11
CA VAL A 159 1.08 -1.37 -0.23
C VAL A 159 0.06 -1.92 -1.24
N ARG A 160 -0.74 -2.93 -0.86
CA ARG A 160 -1.81 -3.47 -1.73
C ARG A 160 -2.86 -2.44 -2.10
N GLU A 161 -3.34 -1.67 -1.13
CA GLU A 161 -4.37 -0.65 -1.37
C GLU A 161 -3.82 0.50 -2.23
N LEU A 162 -2.52 0.79 -2.15
CA LEU A 162 -1.88 1.86 -2.89
C LEU A 162 -1.33 1.45 -4.27
N ARG A 163 -1.09 0.16 -4.55
CA ARG A 163 -0.40 -0.29 -5.78
C ARG A 163 -1.07 0.18 -7.08
N SER A 164 -2.39 0.29 -7.10
CA SER A 164 -3.18 0.72 -8.26
C SER A 164 -3.49 2.23 -8.27
N VAL A 165 -3.12 2.94 -7.19
CA VAL A 165 -3.37 4.37 -7.07
C VAL A 165 -2.33 5.12 -7.89
N ARG A 166 -2.76 5.83 -8.94
CA ARG A 166 -1.88 6.68 -9.75
C ARG A 166 -1.45 7.94 -9.00
N GLY A 167 -0.35 8.54 -9.45
CA GLY A 167 0.21 9.76 -8.87
C GLY A 167 1.01 9.52 -7.59
N ARG A 168 1.17 10.59 -6.81
CA ARG A 168 1.97 10.57 -5.57
C ARG A 168 1.27 9.75 -4.51
N ARG A 169 1.96 8.73 -4.01
CA ARG A 169 1.43 7.87 -2.95
C ARG A 169 2.49 7.52 -1.93
N LEU A 170 2.06 7.33 -0.69
CA LEU A 170 2.90 6.82 0.40
C LEU A 170 2.06 6.15 1.48
N ALA A 171 2.68 5.29 2.27
CA ALA A 171 2.13 4.81 3.53
C ALA A 171 2.87 5.45 4.71
N VAL A 172 2.13 5.95 5.69
CA VAL A 172 2.64 6.46 6.96
C VAL A 172 2.28 5.44 8.04
N VAL A 173 3.28 4.71 8.51
CA VAL A 173 3.16 3.64 9.49
C VAL A 173 3.52 4.18 10.86
N PHE A 174 2.59 4.06 11.80
CA PHE A 174 2.78 4.48 13.18
C PHE A 174 2.72 3.26 14.10
N THR A 175 3.72 3.10 14.99
CA THR A 175 3.80 2.01 15.98
C THR A 175 4.68 2.42 17.17
N ASP A 176 4.47 1.81 18.34
CA ASP A 176 5.35 1.92 19.51
C ASP A 176 6.25 0.69 19.73
N GLY A 177 6.13 -0.33 18.86
CA GLY A 177 6.67 -1.66 19.11
C GLY A 177 7.21 -2.36 17.87
N ARG A 178 7.36 -3.68 18.02
CA ARG A 178 7.83 -4.61 16.98
C ARG A 178 6.68 -5.54 16.62
N ASP A 179 6.85 -6.25 15.51
CA ASP A 179 5.91 -7.31 15.15
C ASP A 179 5.95 -8.43 16.19
N GLN A 180 4.88 -8.58 16.97
CA GLN A 180 4.84 -9.55 18.07
C GLN A 180 3.42 -9.94 18.48
N ASN A 181 3.25 -11.18 18.93
CA ASN A 181 2.04 -11.68 19.59
C ASN A 181 1.84 -11.03 20.98
N LYS A 182 0.68 -11.25 21.60
CA LYS A 182 0.29 -10.57 22.86
C LYS A 182 1.28 -10.80 24.02
N ASP A 183 1.88 -11.98 24.08
CA ASP A 183 2.86 -12.41 25.08
C ASP A 183 4.31 -12.05 24.72
N GLY A 184 4.55 -11.51 23.52
CA GLY A 184 5.86 -11.04 23.07
C GLY A 184 6.87 -12.16 22.77
N THR A 185 6.41 -13.40 22.59
CA THR A 185 7.24 -14.59 22.40
C THR A 185 7.55 -14.90 20.94
N ALA A 186 6.72 -14.42 20.01
CA ALA A 186 6.87 -14.66 18.57
C ALA A 186 6.30 -13.50 17.75
N ALA A 187 6.62 -13.47 16.45
CA ALA A 187 5.99 -12.56 15.49
C ALA A 187 4.48 -12.85 15.35
N GLN A 188 3.68 -11.80 15.18
CA GLN A 188 2.23 -11.92 14.93
C GLN A 188 1.91 -12.02 13.45
N SER A 189 2.68 -11.33 12.59
CA SER A 189 2.39 -11.29 11.15
C SER A 189 2.61 -12.63 10.46
N ALA A 190 1.81 -12.89 9.42
CA ALA A 190 1.99 -14.05 8.56
C ALA A 190 3.17 -13.91 7.58
N ILE A 191 3.60 -12.67 7.31
CA ILE A 191 4.71 -12.36 6.40
C ILE A 191 5.89 -11.74 7.13
N GLY A 192 7.07 -11.80 6.51
CA GLY A 192 8.28 -11.19 7.06
C GLY A 192 8.58 -9.80 6.50
N ALA A 193 9.37 -9.02 7.26
CA ALA A 193 9.81 -7.68 6.85
C ALA A 193 10.47 -7.61 5.46
N ARG A 194 11.21 -8.66 5.05
CA ARG A 194 11.84 -8.72 3.72
C ARG A 194 10.80 -8.75 2.59
N GLN A 195 9.71 -9.50 2.78
CA GLN A 195 8.64 -9.61 1.79
C GLN A 195 7.91 -8.27 1.64
N VAL A 196 7.62 -7.60 2.77
CA VAL A 196 7.05 -6.25 2.77
C VAL A 196 7.96 -5.25 2.06
N ALA A 197 9.25 -5.24 2.40
CA ALA A 197 10.22 -4.33 1.79
C ALA A 197 10.31 -4.53 0.27
N GLN A 198 10.34 -5.79 -0.18
CA GLN A 198 10.38 -6.13 -1.60
C GLN A 198 9.11 -5.67 -2.31
N MET A 199 7.93 -5.96 -1.74
CA MET A 199 6.66 -5.57 -2.32
C MET A 199 6.49 -4.04 -2.40
N ALA A 200 6.89 -3.31 -1.36
CA ALA A 200 6.87 -1.86 -1.33
C ALA A 200 7.79 -1.25 -2.41
N LYS A 201 8.97 -1.85 -2.64
CA LYS A 201 9.89 -1.43 -3.72
C LYS A 201 9.31 -1.72 -5.11
N ASP A 202 8.79 -2.92 -5.33
CA ASP A 202 8.23 -3.33 -6.62
C ASP A 202 6.98 -2.51 -6.98
N CYS A 203 6.15 -2.19 -5.99
CA CYS A 203 4.98 -1.33 -6.18
C CYS A 203 5.31 0.17 -6.12
N GLN A 204 6.56 0.53 -5.82
CA GLN A 204 7.03 1.90 -5.62
C GLN A 204 6.11 2.68 -4.65
N VAL A 205 5.84 2.08 -3.50
CA VAL A 205 5.09 2.68 -2.40
C VAL A 205 6.07 2.98 -1.26
N PRO A 206 6.49 4.24 -1.07
CA PRO A 206 7.38 4.59 0.02
C PRO A 206 6.70 4.39 1.37
N LEU A 207 7.40 3.69 2.27
CA LEU A 207 6.99 3.52 3.65
C LEU A 207 7.65 4.62 4.48
N TRP A 208 6.85 5.48 5.07
CA TRP A 208 7.26 6.47 6.04
C TRP A 208 6.87 5.95 7.42
N SER A 209 7.71 6.13 8.43
CA SER A 209 7.45 5.56 9.75
C SER A 209 7.52 6.61 10.86
N ILE A 210 6.65 6.45 11.85
CA ILE A 210 6.70 7.16 13.11
C ILE A 210 6.76 6.09 14.21
N GLY A 211 7.94 5.91 14.80
CA GLY A 211 8.20 4.96 15.88
C GLY A 211 8.17 5.66 17.23
N LEU A 212 7.22 5.33 18.10
CA LEU A 212 7.06 5.98 19.41
C LEU A 212 7.87 5.26 20.49
N GLY A 213 8.65 6.03 21.25
CA GLY A 213 9.27 5.55 22.49
C GLY A 213 10.46 4.61 22.28
N PRO A 214 11.03 4.08 23.37
CA PRO A 214 12.29 3.32 23.33
C PRO A 214 12.12 1.84 22.94
N ALA A 215 10.91 1.29 23.01
CA ALA A 215 10.64 -0.11 22.69
C ALA A 215 10.66 -0.40 21.18
N VAL A 216 10.42 0.63 20.36
CA VAL A 216 10.41 0.52 18.91
C VAL A 216 11.80 0.19 18.36
N ASP A 217 11.87 -0.67 17.35
CA ASP A 217 13.11 -0.87 16.60
C ASP A 217 13.30 0.26 15.58
N GLY A 218 13.81 1.39 16.05
CA GLY A 218 14.05 2.57 15.22
C GLY A 218 15.06 2.35 14.10
N LYS A 219 16.03 1.45 14.29
CA LYS A 219 17.01 1.09 13.24
C LYS A 219 16.33 0.33 12.11
N PHE A 220 15.49 -0.64 12.47
CA PHE A 220 14.68 -1.39 11.51
C PHE A 220 13.75 -0.46 10.72
N LEU A 221 12.94 0.36 11.40
CA LEU A 221 12.00 1.28 10.76
C LEU A 221 12.72 2.29 9.86
N GLY A 222 13.86 2.84 10.33
CA GLY A 222 14.70 3.73 9.54
C GLY A 222 15.22 3.08 8.27
N ARG A 223 15.74 1.85 8.37
CA ARG A 223 16.24 1.10 7.21
C ARG A 223 15.11 0.77 6.22
N LEU A 224 13.98 0.27 6.71
CA LEU A 224 12.82 -0.06 5.89
C LEU A 224 12.28 1.17 5.15
N SER A 225 12.17 2.30 5.86
CA SER A 225 11.73 3.56 5.26
C SER A 225 12.72 4.02 4.19
N GLN A 226 14.02 3.98 4.48
CA GLN A 226 15.05 4.39 3.53
C GLN A 226 15.05 3.54 2.26
N VAL A 227 14.98 2.21 2.35
CA VAL A 227 15.05 1.33 1.16
C VAL A 227 13.81 1.41 0.27
N THR A 228 12.69 1.92 0.79
CA THR A 228 11.44 2.15 0.05
C THR A 228 11.31 3.60 -0.43
N GLY A 229 12.27 4.48 -0.11
CA GLY A 229 12.24 5.89 -0.52
C GLY A 229 11.52 6.82 0.45
N GLY A 230 11.13 6.35 1.64
CA GLY A 230 10.52 7.13 2.70
C GLY A 230 11.49 7.62 3.78
N GLN A 231 10.94 8.08 4.91
CA GLN A 231 11.67 8.60 6.07
C GLN A 231 11.06 8.11 7.39
N SER A 232 11.90 7.97 8.41
CA SER A 232 11.49 7.60 9.77
C SER A 232 11.61 8.76 10.75
N TYR A 233 10.65 8.85 11.67
CA TYR A 233 10.66 9.80 12.79
C TYR A 233 10.52 9.01 14.09
N LEU A 234 11.33 9.33 15.09
CA LEU A 234 11.39 8.60 16.35
C LEU A 234 11.10 9.54 17.54
N PRO A 235 9.85 10.00 17.72
CA PRO A 235 9.48 10.77 18.90
C PRO A 235 9.68 9.93 20.17
N ALA A 236 10.38 10.50 21.15
CA ALA A 236 10.64 9.83 22.42
C ALA A 236 9.38 9.64 23.29
N GLN A 237 8.38 10.52 23.12
CA GLN A 237 7.17 10.55 23.93
C GLN A 237 5.95 11.01 23.13
N ALA A 238 4.75 10.62 23.61
CA ALA A 238 3.50 10.85 22.91
C ALA A 238 3.25 12.34 22.59
N GLY A 239 3.61 13.27 23.49
CA GLY A 239 3.42 14.70 23.27
C GLY A 239 4.17 15.30 22.06
N ALA A 240 5.10 14.55 21.47
CA ALA A 240 5.79 14.93 20.23
C ALA A 240 5.13 14.38 18.95
N LEU A 241 4.04 13.60 19.05
CA LEU A 241 3.39 12.97 17.91
C LEU A 241 2.82 13.99 16.92
N ARG A 242 2.13 15.04 17.39
CA ARG A 242 1.65 16.13 16.51
C ARG A 242 2.76 16.68 15.63
N LYS A 243 3.92 16.95 16.22
CA LYS A 243 5.09 17.47 15.49
C LYS A 243 5.65 16.45 14.50
N ALA A 244 5.66 15.15 14.84
CA ALA A 244 6.12 14.10 13.95
C ALA A 244 5.20 13.95 12.72
N PHE A 245 3.88 13.87 12.93
CA PHE A 245 2.90 13.79 11.84
C PHE A 245 2.91 15.06 10.97
N ALA A 246 2.98 16.25 11.56
CA ALA A 246 3.11 17.50 10.80
C ALA A 246 4.38 17.51 9.93
N ARG A 247 5.50 17.00 10.46
CA ARG A 247 6.76 16.90 9.71
C ARG A 247 6.67 15.95 8.52
N VAL A 248 5.93 14.85 8.63
CA VAL A 248 5.68 13.94 7.49
C VAL A 248 5.09 14.72 6.31
N LEU A 249 4.01 15.50 6.52
CA LEU A 249 3.40 16.26 5.42
C LEU A 249 4.34 17.31 4.83
N THR A 250 5.02 18.08 5.69
CA THR A 250 6.00 19.07 5.23
C THR A 250 7.09 18.43 4.38
N ASP A 251 7.62 17.30 4.84
CA ASP A 251 8.73 16.63 4.17
C ASP A 251 8.28 15.94 2.87
N VAL A 252 7.07 15.36 2.84
CA VAL A 252 6.47 14.78 1.62
C VAL A 252 6.19 15.87 0.58
N ARG A 253 5.73 17.05 1.00
CA ARG A 253 5.45 18.17 0.09
C ARG A 253 6.73 18.73 -0.53
N LEU A 254 7.87 18.62 0.15
CA LEU A 254 9.18 18.98 -0.40
C LEU A 254 9.83 17.81 -1.16
N GLN A 255 9.09 17.31 -2.16
CA GLN A 255 9.52 16.28 -3.09
C GLN A 255 9.76 16.93 -4.46
N TYR A 256 10.86 16.56 -5.12
CA TYR A 256 11.18 16.99 -6.47
C TYR A 256 10.69 15.96 -7.49
N ARG A 257 10.23 16.46 -8.63
CA ARG A 257 10.02 15.69 -9.86
C ARG A 257 11.14 16.03 -10.84
N VAL A 258 12.01 15.06 -11.10
CA VAL A 258 13.08 15.14 -12.11
C VAL A 258 12.60 14.44 -13.37
N VAL A 259 12.45 15.18 -14.46
CA VAL A 259 11.95 14.64 -15.74
C VAL A 259 13.10 14.48 -16.71
N TYR A 260 13.17 13.34 -17.39
CA TYR A 260 14.09 13.08 -18.50
C TYR A 260 13.40 12.24 -19.57
N ARG A 261 14.05 12.06 -20.72
CA ARG A 261 13.59 11.16 -21.77
C ARG A 261 14.46 9.91 -21.79
N SER A 262 13.86 8.73 -21.75
CA SER A 262 14.62 7.48 -21.80
C SER A 262 15.39 7.33 -23.13
N PRO A 263 16.66 6.89 -23.11
CA PRO A 263 17.46 6.60 -24.30
C PRO A 263 16.95 5.39 -25.09
N LYS A 264 16.11 4.54 -24.49
CA LYS A 264 15.43 3.42 -25.18
C LYS A 264 13.95 3.75 -25.28
N PRO A 265 13.47 4.43 -26.34
CA PRO A 265 12.10 4.94 -26.38
C PRO A 265 11.03 3.89 -26.69
N GLN A 266 11.43 2.66 -27.01
CA GLN A 266 10.53 1.58 -27.39
C GLN A 266 10.01 0.85 -26.14
N PRO A 267 8.68 0.69 -26.00
CA PRO A 267 8.08 -0.19 -25.00
C PRO A 267 8.55 -1.64 -25.22
N ASP A 268 9.33 -2.17 -24.28
CA ASP A 268 9.96 -3.49 -24.36
C ASP A 268 9.69 -4.36 -23.11
N GLY A 269 8.97 -3.83 -22.12
CA GLY A 269 8.70 -4.53 -20.86
C GLY A 269 9.92 -4.74 -19.96
N THR A 270 11.10 -4.23 -20.32
CA THR A 270 12.35 -4.49 -19.59
C THR A 270 12.45 -3.65 -18.33
N LYS A 271 13.19 -4.15 -17.33
CA LYS A 271 13.50 -3.37 -16.12
C LYS A 271 14.65 -2.42 -16.41
N ARG A 272 14.51 -1.18 -15.93
CA ARG A 272 15.48 -0.09 -16.12
C ARG A 272 15.80 0.56 -14.80
N THR A 273 17.08 0.82 -14.55
CA THR A 273 17.57 1.39 -13.29
C THR A 273 17.98 2.82 -13.48
N ILE A 274 17.33 3.70 -12.74
CA ILE A 274 17.65 5.12 -12.68
C ILE A 274 18.57 5.34 -11.49
N THR A 275 19.69 6.02 -11.72
CA THR A 275 20.56 6.55 -10.67
C THR A 275 20.51 8.07 -10.74
N VAL A 276 20.15 8.72 -9.62
CA VAL A 276 20.20 10.19 -9.50
C VAL A 276 21.26 10.54 -8.46
N THR A 277 22.18 11.43 -8.84
CA THR A 277 23.12 12.05 -7.92
C THR A 277 22.72 13.50 -7.73
N SER A 278 22.57 13.95 -6.49
CA SER A 278 22.27 15.34 -6.13
C SER A 278 23.46 15.97 -5.42
N ALA A 279 23.70 17.26 -5.67
CA ALA A 279 24.72 18.07 -5.00
C ALA A 279 24.10 19.31 -4.35
N SER A 280 24.61 19.71 -3.20
CA SER A 280 24.24 20.98 -2.55
C SER A 280 25.29 21.34 -1.51
N GLN A 281 25.75 22.60 -1.51
CA GLN A 281 26.72 23.12 -0.54
C GLN A 281 27.99 22.24 -0.40
N GLY A 282 28.52 21.75 -1.52
CA GLY A 282 29.71 20.88 -1.54
C GLY A 282 29.48 19.46 -1.01
N LYS A 283 28.27 19.11 -0.58
CA LYS A 283 27.87 17.75 -0.22
C LYS A 283 27.15 17.09 -1.38
N THR A 284 27.25 15.77 -1.45
CA THR A 284 26.59 14.96 -2.48
C THR A 284 25.82 13.80 -1.87
N GLY A 285 24.85 13.32 -2.61
CA GLY A 285 24.05 12.14 -2.29
C GLY A 285 23.66 11.42 -3.57
N GLN A 286 23.45 10.11 -3.48
CA GLN A 286 23.00 9.31 -4.60
C GLN A 286 21.85 8.39 -4.17
N GLY A 287 20.90 8.21 -5.07
CA GLY A 287 19.80 7.27 -4.90
C GLY A 287 19.50 6.54 -6.19
N LYS A 288 18.85 5.37 -6.07
CA LYS A 288 18.52 4.51 -7.20
C LYS A 288 17.09 4.00 -7.10
N ILE A 289 16.43 3.86 -8.24
CA ILE A 289 15.12 3.21 -8.36
C ILE A 289 15.07 2.40 -9.66
N THR A 290 14.32 1.31 -9.65
CA THR A 290 14.10 0.49 -10.84
C THR A 290 12.64 0.60 -11.23
N TYR A 291 12.37 0.79 -12.52
CA TYR A 291 11.03 0.74 -13.10
C TYR A 291 10.98 -0.33 -14.20
N GLN A 292 9.79 -0.76 -14.57
CA GLN A 292 9.58 -1.62 -15.72
C GLN A 292 9.01 -0.78 -16.85
N ALA A 293 9.67 -0.77 -18.02
CA ALA A 293 9.15 -0.07 -19.19
C ALA A 293 7.79 -0.65 -19.60
N PRO A 294 6.92 0.13 -20.26
CA PRO A 294 5.65 -0.39 -20.73
C PRO A 294 5.85 -1.61 -21.65
N LEU A 295 4.89 -2.54 -21.63
CA LEU A 295 4.90 -3.67 -22.56
C LEU A 295 4.74 -3.16 -23.99
N PRO A 296 5.32 -3.84 -25.00
CA PRO A 296 5.02 -3.56 -26.39
C PRO A 296 3.50 -3.65 -26.62
N PRO A 297 2.94 -2.82 -27.50
CA PRO A 297 1.54 -2.98 -27.87
C PRO A 297 1.33 -4.42 -28.38
N PRO A 298 0.17 -5.04 -28.08
CA PRO A 298 -0.14 -6.34 -28.65
C PRO A 298 -0.03 -6.25 -30.18
N PRO A 299 0.45 -7.32 -30.85
CA PRO A 299 0.50 -7.33 -32.31
C PRO A 299 -0.88 -6.97 -32.85
N GLU A 300 -0.92 -6.14 -33.90
CA GLU A 300 -2.19 -5.83 -34.56
C GLU A 300 -2.90 -7.15 -34.89
N PRO A 301 -4.22 -7.25 -34.62
CA PRO A 301 -4.96 -8.43 -35.03
C PRO A 301 -4.72 -8.62 -36.53
N SER A 302 -4.27 -9.81 -36.92
CA SER A 302 -4.07 -10.14 -38.33
C SER A 302 -5.34 -9.77 -39.09
N PRO A 303 -5.25 -9.13 -40.28
CA PRO A 303 -6.43 -8.79 -41.05
C PRO A 303 -7.26 -10.06 -41.21
N SER A 304 -8.45 -10.05 -40.60
CA SER A 304 -9.36 -11.18 -40.68
C SER A 304 -9.65 -11.40 -42.17
N PRO A 305 -9.51 -12.63 -42.71
CA PRO A 305 -9.92 -12.88 -44.08
C PRO A 305 -11.39 -12.45 -44.20
N ALA A 306 -11.70 -11.65 -45.24
CA ALA A 306 -13.01 -11.04 -45.45
C ALA A 306 -14.12 -12.03 -45.09
N ALA A 307 -14.87 -11.72 -44.04
CA ALA A 307 -15.88 -12.59 -43.49
C ALA A 307 -16.95 -12.84 -44.57
N THR A 308 -17.04 -14.08 -45.04
CA THR A 308 -18.28 -14.54 -45.68
C THR A 308 -19.34 -14.54 -44.58
N ALA A 309 -20.41 -13.79 -44.77
CA ALA A 309 -21.43 -13.56 -43.75
C ALA A 309 -22.01 -14.90 -43.24
N VAL A 310 -21.81 -15.16 -41.94
CA VAL A 310 -22.52 -16.19 -41.16
C VAL A 310 -23.54 -15.46 -40.28
N PRO A 311 -24.81 -15.88 -40.22
CA PRO A 311 -25.86 -15.21 -39.44
C PRO A 311 -25.59 -15.33 -37.91
N PRO A 312 -26.20 -14.45 -37.10
CA PRO A 312 -25.74 -14.21 -35.73
C PRO A 312 -26.10 -15.38 -34.81
N ALA A 313 -25.08 -16.01 -34.22
CA ALA A 313 -25.24 -16.85 -33.05
C ALA A 313 -25.11 -16.00 -31.79
N SER A 314 -26.09 -16.20 -30.93
CA SER A 314 -26.37 -15.58 -29.64
C SER A 314 -25.16 -15.31 -28.72
N SER A 315 -25.21 -14.12 -28.14
CA SER A 315 -24.61 -13.63 -26.90
C SER A 315 -24.10 -14.65 -25.87
N GLY A 316 -22.92 -14.34 -25.30
CA GLY A 316 -22.74 -14.31 -23.85
C GLY A 316 -22.18 -15.56 -23.20
N GLY A 317 -20.86 -15.74 -23.26
CA GLY A 317 -20.13 -16.65 -22.37
C GLY A 317 -19.93 -16.00 -21.01
N GLU A 318 -20.92 -16.12 -20.13
CA GLU A 318 -20.81 -15.89 -18.69
C GLU A 318 -19.84 -16.97 -18.12
N GLN A 319 -18.80 -16.58 -17.40
CA GLN A 319 -17.99 -17.55 -16.68
C GLN A 319 -18.83 -18.16 -15.56
N VAL A 320 -19.35 -19.36 -15.80
CA VAL A 320 -20.14 -20.12 -14.84
C VAL A 320 -19.25 -20.54 -13.67
N MET A 321 -19.51 -19.99 -12.48
CA MET A 321 -18.99 -20.51 -11.21
C MET A 321 -19.72 -21.80 -10.84
N GLU A 322 -18.99 -22.85 -10.51
CA GLU A 322 -19.56 -24.04 -9.85
C GLU A 322 -19.50 -23.89 -8.33
N VAL A 323 -20.66 -24.03 -7.69
CA VAL A 323 -20.80 -24.00 -6.22
C VAL A 323 -21.20 -25.40 -5.74
N GLY A 324 -20.28 -26.09 -5.06
CA GLY A 324 -20.52 -27.40 -4.44
C GLY A 324 -20.67 -27.30 -2.93
N GLY A 325 -21.67 -28.00 -2.36
CA GLY A 325 -21.85 -28.10 -0.90
C GLY A 325 -22.27 -29.51 -0.48
N GLN A 326 -21.69 -30.03 0.60
CA GLN A 326 -22.11 -31.28 1.25
C GLN A 326 -22.43 -31.01 2.72
N ILE A 327 -23.59 -31.47 3.17
CA ILE A 327 -23.99 -31.42 4.59
C ILE A 327 -23.75 -32.80 5.21
N GLN A 328 -22.82 -32.89 6.16
CA GLN A 328 -22.62 -34.10 6.95
C GLN A 328 -22.52 -33.74 8.43
N LYS A 329 -23.27 -34.45 9.29
CA LYS A 329 -23.18 -34.36 10.76
C LYS A 329 -23.06 -32.92 11.32
N ALA A 330 -23.97 -32.03 10.91
CA ALA A 330 -24.03 -30.62 11.34
C ALA A 330 -22.82 -29.74 10.93
N GLN A 331 -22.03 -30.17 9.97
CA GLN A 331 -20.99 -29.37 9.34
C GLN A 331 -21.42 -28.98 7.92
N LEU A 332 -21.44 -27.68 7.63
CA LEU A 332 -21.67 -27.13 6.30
C LEU A 332 -20.33 -26.66 5.75
N THR A 333 -19.78 -27.40 4.79
CA THR A 333 -18.58 -26.98 4.06
C THR A 333 -19.03 -26.31 2.76
N ILE A 334 -18.62 -25.06 2.57
CA ILE A 334 -18.85 -24.28 1.36
C ILE A 334 -17.51 -24.17 0.64
N GLU A 335 -17.36 -24.85 -0.50
CA GLU A 335 -16.20 -24.68 -1.36
C GLU A 335 -16.50 -23.65 -2.44
N LEU A 336 -15.67 -22.61 -2.51
CA LEU A 336 -15.75 -21.56 -3.53
C LEU A 336 -14.47 -21.64 -4.38
N THR A 337 -14.64 -21.85 -5.68
CA THR A 337 -13.57 -21.92 -6.68
C THR A 337 -13.66 -20.72 -7.61
N GLY A 338 -12.64 -19.84 -7.59
CA GLY A 338 -12.58 -18.62 -8.43
C GLY A 338 -11.73 -17.49 -7.81
N GLU A 339 -11.41 -16.46 -8.60
CA GLU A 339 -10.59 -15.28 -8.20
C GLU A 339 -11.33 -14.30 -7.25
N LEU A 340 -11.90 -14.79 -6.15
CA LEU A 340 -12.53 -13.91 -5.15
C LEU A 340 -11.77 -13.94 -3.83
N THR A 341 -11.34 -12.75 -3.38
CA THR A 341 -10.61 -12.57 -2.11
C THR A 341 -11.52 -12.23 -0.93
N VAL A 342 -12.84 -11.98 -1.16
CA VAL A 342 -13.69 -11.34 -0.14
C VAL A 342 -15.14 -11.87 -0.13
N CYS A 343 -15.41 -12.88 0.69
CA CYS A 343 -16.77 -13.39 0.93
C CYS A 343 -17.27 -13.05 2.35
N GLY A 344 -18.51 -12.57 2.44
CA GLY A 344 -19.25 -12.42 3.69
C GLY A 344 -20.40 -13.43 3.77
N ILE A 345 -20.91 -13.64 4.99
CA ILE A 345 -22.02 -14.56 5.22
C ILE A 345 -23.11 -13.90 6.06
N LYS A 346 -24.37 -14.13 5.70
CA LYS A 346 -25.55 -13.82 6.52
C LYS A 346 -26.30 -15.10 6.82
N ILE A 347 -26.79 -15.23 8.05
CA ILE A 347 -27.63 -16.34 8.47
C ILE A 347 -29.02 -15.79 8.79
N TRP A 348 -30.04 -16.44 8.24
CA TRP A 348 -31.45 -16.11 8.40
C TRP A 348 -32.17 -17.29 9.05
N ALA A 349 -33.05 -17.05 10.03
CA ALA A 349 -33.90 -18.10 10.60
C ALA A 349 -35.13 -18.33 9.69
N GLY A 350 -35.45 -19.60 9.42
CA GLY A 350 -36.59 -20.01 8.60
C GLY A 350 -36.34 -19.88 7.10
N GLN A 351 -36.74 -18.75 6.52
CA GLN A 351 -36.64 -18.45 5.09
C GLN A 351 -35.78 -17.19 4.84
N ARG A 352 -35.28 -17.01 3.61
CA ARG A 352 -34.60 -15.77 3.19
C ARG A 352 -35.59 -14.61 3.32
N ASN A 353 -35.31 -13.64 4.19
CA ASN A 353 -36.20 -12.50 4.42
C ASN A 353 -35.87 -11.36 3.44
N PRO A 354 -36.78 -10.99 2.50
CA PRO A 354 -36.53 -9.93 1.53
C PRO A 354 -36.70 -8.51 2.10
N ASP A 355 -37.09 -8.36 3.38
CA ASP A 355 -37.23 -7.04 4.00
C ASP A 355 -35.86 -6.34 4.15
N PRO A 356 -35.63 -5.18 3.49
CA PRO A 356 -34.36 -4.45 3.55
C PRO A 356 -34.01 -3.90 4.95
N LYS A 357 -34.93 -3.94 5.92
CA LYS A 357 -34.67 -3.56 7.32
C LYS A 357 -34.40 -4.75 8.25
N ALA A 358 -34.60 -5.98 7.78
CA ALA A 358 -34.35 -7.17 8.58
C ALA A 358 -32.84 -7.37 8.83
N LYS A 359 -32.48 -7.62 10.08
CA LYS A 359 -31.09 -7.95 10.45
C LYS A 359 -30.92 -9.47 10.46
N PRO A 360 -29.80 -9.99 9.93
CA PRO A 360 -29.49 -11.42 10.03
C PRO A 360 -29.33 -11.82 11.51
N VAL A 361 -29.62 -13.08 11.83
CA VAL A 361 -29.47 -13.60 13.20
C VAL A 361 -28.01 -13.72 13.61
N ASP A 362 -27.11 -13.93 12.64
CA ASP A 362 -25.66 -13.82 12.78
C ASP A 362 -25.03 -13.64 11.37
N GLY A 363 -23.80 -13.14 11.29
CA GLY A 363 -23.11 -12.93 10.02
C GLY A 363 -21.93 -11.94 10.07
N GLY A 364 -21.17 -11.87 8.99
CA GLY A 364 -20.03 -10.97 8.84
C GLY A 364 -19.01 -11.44 7.80
N PHE A 365 -17.93 -10.68 7.62
CA PHE A 365 -16.80 -11.08 6.77
C PHE A 365 -16.07 -12.30 7.38
N THR A 366 -15.84 -13.35 6.58
CA THR A 366 -15.21 -14.59 7.08
C THR A 366 -14.07 -15.05 6.15
N PRO A 367 -12.84 -14.56 6.37
CA PRO A 367 -11.67 -15.03 5.60
C PRO A 367 -11.13 -16.38 6.09
N ARG A 368 -11.70 -16.94 7.17
CA ARG A 368 -11.33 -18.23 7.78
C ARG A 368 -12.57 -19.02 8.19
N PRO A 369 -12.45 -20.35 8.41
CA PRO A 369 -13.53 -21.17 8.92
C PRO A 369 -14.05 -20.61 10.25
N ARG A 370 -15.37 -20.52 10.41
CA ARG A 370 -16.02 -19.95 11.61
C ARG A 370 -17.08 -20.92 12.13
N VAL A 371 -17.09 -21.12 13.45
CA VAL A 371 -18.10 -21.92 14.14
C VAL A 371 -19.20 -20.97 14.60
N PHE A 372 -20.44 -21.28 14.23
CA PHE A 372 -21.63 -20.53 14.65
C PHE A 372 -22.39 -21.35 15.68
N HIS A 373 -22.77 -20.68 16.77
CA HIS A 373 -23.61 -21.27 17.80
C HIS A 373 -25.03 -20.79 17.55
N LEU A 374 -25.85 -21.66 16.95
CA LEU A 374 -27.24 -21.40 16.65
C LEU A 374 -28.10 -22.40 17.40
N ASP A 375 -29.28 -21.96 17.84
CA ASP A 375 -30.26 -22.85 18.44
C ASP A 375 -30.79 -23.89 17.42
N PRO A 376 -31.44 -24.97 17.87
CA PRO A 376 -32.07 -25.92 16.96
C PRO A 376 -33.16 -25.24 16.13
N GLY A 377 -33.13 -25.45 14.82
CA GLY A 377 -34.05 -24.77 13.91
C GLY A 377 -33.64 -24.86 12.44
N LYS A 378 -34.48 -24.28 11.57
CA LYS A 378 -34.22 -24.14 10.14
C LYS A 378 -33.59 -22.79 9.86
N TYR A 379 -32.56 -22.77 9.02
CA TYR A 379 -31.80 -21.59 8.66
C TYR A 379 -31.53 -21.52 7.17
N VAL A 380 -31.40 -20.30 6.65
CA VAL A 380 -30.85 -20.01 5.32
C VAL A 380 -29.53 -19.28 5.51
N VAL A 381 -28.47 -19.82 4.92
CA VAL A 381 -27.14 -19.23 4.88
C VAL A 381 -26.94 -18.58 3.51
N GLU A 382 -26.70 -17.28 3.50
CA GLU A 382 -26.42 -16.48 2.30
C GLU A 382 -24.93 -16.12 2.27
N ALA A 383 -24.21 -16.67 1.29
CA ALA A 383 -22.87 -16.22 0.95
C ALA A 383 -22.98 -15.04 -0.02
N TYR A 384 -22.25 -13.96 0.24
CA TYR A 384 -22.27 -12.76 -0.60
C TYR A 384 -20.88 -12.17 -0.78
N HIS A 385 -20.69 -11.43 -1.86
CA HIS A 385 -19.48 -10.66 -2.09
C HIS A 385 -19.46 -9.44 -1.17
N TRP A 386 -18.49 -9.35 -0.26
CA TRP A 386 -18.53 -8.38 0.85
C TRP A 386 -18.54 -6.91 0.38
N GLN A 387 -17.89 -6.60 -0.75
CA GLN A 387 -17.81 -5.24 -1.26
C GLN A 387 -19.04 -4.82 -2.08
N SER A 388 -19.60 -5.72 -2.89
CA SER A 388 -20.75 -5.41 -3.77
C SER A 388 -22.10 -5.81 -3.16
N SER A 389 -22.11 -6.57 -2.07
CA SER A 389 -23.31 -7.20 -1.48
C SER A 389 -24.06 -8.16 -2.42
N GLU A 390 -23.42 -8.58 -3.51
CA GLU A 390 -23.95 -9.54 -4.47
C GLU A 390 -24.06 -10.95 -3.86
N VAL A 391 -25.18 -11.64 -4.04
CA VAL A 391 -25.39 -12.98 -3.48
C VAL A 391 -24.69 -14.01 -4.35
N LEU A 392 -23.73 -14.72 -3.76
CA LEU A 392 -22.92 -15.75 -4.41
C LEU A 392 -23.51 -17.15 -4.25
N GLY A 393 -24.30 -17.39 -3.20
CA GLY A 393 -24.92 -18.69 -2.95
C GLY A 393 -25.87 -18.70 -1.76
N LEU A 394 -26.85 -19.62 -1.78
CA LEU A 394 -27.85 -19.81 -0.74
C LEU A 394 -27.91 -21.29 -0.31
N TYR A 395 -27.87 -21.54 0.99
CA TYR A 395 -27.88 -22.90 1.55
C TYR A 395 -28.92 -23.02 2.66
N ALA A 396 -29.80 -24.00 2.57
CA ALA A 396 -30.74 -24.33 3.64
C ALA A 396 -30.10 -25.33 4.63
N VAL A 397 -30.21 -25.06 5.92
CA VAL A 397 -29.63 -25.88 7.00
C VAL A 397 -30.69 -26.12 8.06
N GLU A 398 -30.82 -27.35 8.55
CA GLU A 398 -31.67 -27.70 9.69
C GLU A 398 -30.81 -28.28 10.82
N LEU A 399 -30.84 -27.66 12.00
CA LEU A 399 -30.07 -28.06 13.18
C LEU A 399 -30.96 -28.75 14.21
N LYS A 400 -30.53 -29.91 14.70
CA LYS A 400 -31.18 -30.64 15.80
C LYS A 400 -30.61 -30.23 17.18
N PRO A 401 -31.30 -30.50 18.29
CA PRO A 401 -30.77 -30.29 19.65
C PRO A 401 -29.38 -30.89 19.85
N GLY A 402 -28.45 -30.09 20.37
CA GLY A 402 -27.05 -30.47 20.61
C GLY A 402 -26.13 -30.40 19.39
N GLN A 403 -26.63 -30.05 18.20
CA GLN A 403 -25.82 -29.84 17.00
C GLN A 403 -25.30 -28.41 16.92
N LYS A 404 -24.06 -28.23 16.45
CA LYS A 404 -23.44 -26.93 16.20
C LYS A 404 -23.16 -26.80 14.71
N LEU A 405 -23.42 -25.62 14.13
CA LEU A 405 -23.08 -25.35 12.75
C LEU A 405 -21.61 -24.91 12.63
N THR A 406 -20.77 -25.79 12.11
CA THR A 406 -19.40 -25.42 11.73
C THR A 406 -19.37 -25.09 10.25
N MET A 407 -18.96 -23.87 9.90
CA MET A 407 -18.91 -23.42 8.53
C MET A 407 -17.47 -23.19 8.08
N ARG A 408 -17.09 -23.91 7.03
CA ARG A 408 -15.75 -23.82 6.44
C ARG A 408 -15.90 -23.24 5.04
N VAL A 409 -15.37 -22.02 4.84
CA VAL A 409 -15.24 -21.42 3.52
C VAL A 409 -13.83 -21.70 3.03
N ASN A 410 -13.71 -22.58 2.05
CA ASN A 410 -12.44 -22.83 1.38
C ASN A 410 -12.43 -22.03 0.09
N ILE A 411 -11.59 -21.00 0.03
CA ILE A 411 -11.32 -20.24 -1.19
C ILE A 411 -10.10 -20.90 -1.84
N LYS A 412 -10.31 -21.69 -2.89
CA LYS A 412 -9.21 -22.20 -3.71
C LYS A 412 -8.84 -21.08 -4.70
N ARG A 413 -7.62 -20.55 -4.57
CA ARG A 413 -7.03 -19.61 -5.53
C ARG A 413 -6.53 -20.32 -6.76
#